data_AF-A0A954N320-F1
#
_entry.id   AF-A0A954N320-F1
#
_cell.length_a   1.000
_cell.length_b   1.000
_cell.length_c   1.000
_cell.angle_alpha   90.00
_cell.angle_beta   90.00
_cell.angle_gamma   90.00
#
_symmetry.space_group_name_H-M   'P 1'
#
loop_
_entity.id
_entity.type
_entity.pdbx_description
1 polymer ?
#
loop_
_entity_poly.entity_id
_entity_poly.type
_entity_poly.pdbx_seq_one_letter_code
_entity_poly.pdbx_strand_id
1 'polypeptide(L)'
;WTEANQQIEELWGKFPEPSSQLVLASRTMARKTSMLDRGDFLKPTRQVEPGTPPFLHPFPENAERTRLNFAKWLVDPKSPTVARAIVNRIWQEHFGTGIVSSPEDLGSQGETPSHRELLDWLAADFMERGWSLKTLHHTIVTSATYKQSSHVTPEHIARDPANRLLARGPRVRVDAEIVRDIALAASGLLDLKVGGPSTHPPAPEFLFAPPASYGPKQWKMASPDEPYRRGLYTFRFRSVPYPMLQSFDAPNGDFSCVRRSRSNTPLQALTTLNEPLFVECAQHLAQRSIKEGGAGDEDRLAYAFKLCTARTPKSEEAGILLDILNKQRKKLAEHPEQAVKLAGINLVEAIPQRAEPNPVEQAAWTAVARVILNLDETITRE
;
A
#
# COMPACT_ATOMS: atom_id res chain seq x y z
N TRP A 1 -16.47 -8.09 -41.91
CA TRP A 1 -16.85 -7.30 -40.71
C TRP A 1 -17.68 -8.09 -39.72
N THR A 2 -18.58 -9.00 -40.14
CA THR A 2 -19.42 -9.82 -39.25
C THR A 2 -18.64 -10.60 -38.20
N GLU A 3 -17.58 -11.30 -38.60
CA GLU A 3 -16.74 -12.11 -37.72
C GLU A 3 -15.96 -11.25 -36.69
N ALA A 4 -15.46 -10.09 -37.13
CA ALA A 4 -14.83 -9.11 -36.24
C ALA A 4 -15.82 -8.49 -35.25
N ASN A 5 -17.06 -8.21 -35.67
CA ASN A 5 -18.11 -7.70 -34.80
C ASN A 5 -18.55 -8.75 -33.77
N GLN A 6 -18.60 -10.02 -34.14
CA GLN A 6 -18.93 -11.12 -33.24
C GLN A 6 -17.82 -11.32 -32.19
N GLN A 7 -16.55 -11.23 -32.59
CA GLN A 7 -15.43 -11.23 -31.65
C GLN A 7 -15.48 -10.02 -30.71
N ILE A 8 -15.86 -8.84 -31.22
CA ILE A 8 -16.04 -7.63 -30.40
C ILE A 8 -17.18 -7.84 -29.38
N GLU A 9 -18.33 -8.38 -29.79
CA GLU A 9 -19.45 -8.68 -28.87
C GLU A 9 -19.10 -9.73 -27.82
N GLU A 10 -18.41 -10.81 -28.20
CA GLU A 10 -17.92 -11.82 -27.24
C GLU A 10 -16.92 -11.22 -26.24
N LEU A 11 -16.10 -10.27 -26.66
CA LEU A 11 -15.20 -9.54 -25.77
C LEU A 11 -15.99 -8.60 -24.85
N TRP A 12 -16.95 -7.84 -25.37
CA TRP A 12 -17.83 -6.97 -24.57
C TRP A 12 -18.63 -7.75 -23.53
N GLY A 13 -19.13 -8.95 -23.87
CA GLY A 13 -19.82 -9.82 -22.92
C GLY A 13 -18.92 -10.35 -21.78
N LYS A 14 -17.60 -10.29 -21.94
CA LYS A 14 -16.61 -10.60 -20.88
C LYS A 14 -16.20 -9.38 -20.06
N PHE A 15 -16.50 -8.16 -20.53
CA PHE A 15 -16.28 -6.96 -19.74
C PHE A 15 -17.37 -6.86 -18.68
N PRO A 16 -17.02 -6.59 -17.40
CA PRO A 16 -18.03 -6.31 -16.40
C PRO A 16 -18.84 -5.09 -16.87
N GLU A 17 -20.17 -5.19 -16.87
CA GLU A 17 -21.01 -4.02 -17.18
C GLU A 17 -20.61 -2.88 -16.25
N PRO A 18 -20.05 -1.78 -16.79
CA PRO A 18 -19.64 -0.68 -15.96
C PRO A 18 -20.91 -0.05 -15.37
N SER A 19 -20.92 0.17 -14.07
CA SER A 19 -21.92 1.03 -13.46
C SER A 19 -21.85 2.39 -14.17
N SER A 20 -22.93 2.82 -14.81
CA SER A 20 -22.98 4.14 -15.44
C SER A 20 -22.84 5.21 -14.36
N GLN A 21 -21.77 6.00 -14.43
CA GLN A 21 -21.55 7.13 -13.54
C GLN A 21 -21.71 8.44 -14.31
N LEU A 22 -22.29 9.44 -13.64
CA LEU A 22 -22.38 10.79 -14.19
C LEU A 22 -20.96 11.31 -14.46
N VAL A 23 -20.67 11.57 -15.73
CA VAL A 23 -19.45 12.27 -16.15
C VAL A 23 -19.77 13.72 -16.52
N LEU A 24 -18.76 14.58 -16.48
CA LEU A 24 -18.91 15.99 -16.79
C LEU A 24 -19.08 16.17 -18.31
N ALA A 25 -20.27 16.56 -18.75
CA ALA A 25 -20.53 16.87 -20.15
C ALA A 25 -19.93 18.23 -20.53
N SER A 26 -19.42 18.34 -21.76
CA SER A 26 -19.00 19.63 -22.32
C SER A 26 -20.20 20.57 -22.41
N ARG A 27 -19.98 21.85 -22.08
CA ARG A 27 -21.03 22.86 -22.20
C ARG A 27 -21.01 23.43 -23.61
N THR A 28 -22.19 23.67 -24.18
CA THR A 28 -22.35 24.41 -25.45
C THR A 28 -21.95 25.88 -25.28
N MET A 29 -22.14 26.44 -24.09
CA MET A 29 -21.70 27.80 -23.74
C MET A 29 -20.72 27.77 -22.58
N ALA A 30 -19.56 28.41 -22.77
CA ALA A 30 -18.56 28.56 -21.72
C ALA A 30 -19.13 29.32 -20.52
N ARG A 31 -18.77 28.88 -19.30
CA ARG A 31 -19.14 29.59 -18.07
C ARG A 31 -18.31 30.87 -18.01
N LYS A 32 -18.94 32.01 -17.76
CA LYS A 32 -18.20 33.23 -17.37
C LYS A 32 -17.49 32.97 -16.04
N THR A 33 -16.19 33.26 -15.99
CA THR A 33 -15.37 33.15 -14.78
C THR A 33 -14.84 34.54 -14.43
N SER A 34 -14.98 34.96 -13.17
CA SER A 34 -14.55 36.26 -12.70
C SER A 34 -13.71 36.13 -11.43
N MET A 35 -12.79 37.07 -11.25
CA MET A 35 -12.16 37.33 -9.95
C MET A 35 -13.23 37.70 -8.94
N LEU A 36 -13.12 37.19 -7.72
CA LEU A 36 -14.06 37.46 -6.64
C LEU A 36 -13.48 38.48 -5.68
N ASP A 37 -14.30 39.41 -5.20
CA ASP A 37 -13.88 40.32 -4.13
C ASP A 37 -13.68 39.52 -2.84
N ARG A 38 -12.42 39.39 -2.41
CA ARG A 38 -12.01 38.59 -1.22
C ARG A 38 -12.55 37.16 -1.21
N GLY A 39 -12.77 36.56 -2.38
CA GLY A 39 -13.29 35.20 -2.52
C GLY A 39 -14.81 35.05 -2.35
N ASP A 40 -15.57 36.14 -2.17
CA ASP A 40 -17.03 36.09 -2.07
C ASP A 40 -17.66 35.77 -3.44
N PHE A 41 -18.27 34.59 -3.55
CA PHE A 41 -18.89 34.11 -4.79
C PHE A 41 -20.09 34.96 -5.25
N LEU A 42 -20.66 35.79 -4.37
CA LEU A 42 -21.73 36.72 -4.70
C LEU A 42 -21.23 38.06 -5.24
N LYS A 43 -19.91 38.33 -5.18
CA LYS A 43 -19.29 39.59 -5.61
C LYS A 43 -18.28 39.36 -6.74
N PRO A 44 -18.74 39.00 -7.95
CA PRO A 44 -17.87 38.92 -9.11
C PRO A 44 -17.37 40.32 -9.48
N THR A 45 -16.07 40.43 -9.77
CA THR A 45 -15.42 41.68 -10.20
C THR A 45 -15.04 41.56 -11.68
N ARG A 46 -13.75 41.38 -11.98
CA ARG A 46 -13.21 41.31 -13.33
C ARG A 46 -13.37 39.91 -13.93
N GLN A 47 -13.98 39.80 -15.10
CA GLN A 47 -13.98 38.55 -15.88
C GLN A 47 -12.55 38.18 -16.30
N VAL A 48 -12.23 36.89 -16.22
CA VAL A 48 -10.95 36.33 -16.62
C VAL A 48 -11.16 35.27 -17.69
N GLU A 49 -10.18 35.17 -18.58
CA GLU A 49 -10.15 34.17 -19.64
C GLU A 49 -9.09 33.10 -19.33
N PRO A 50 -9.21 31.88 -19.88
CA PRO A 50 -8.19 30.86 -19.74
C PRO A 50 -6.81 31.39 -20.14
N GLY A 51 -5.77 31.01 -19.40
CA GLY A 51 -4.39 31.41 -19.70
C GLY A 51 -3.38 30.72 -18.81
N THR A 52 -2.11 31.06 -18.99
CA THR A 52 -1.00 30.52 -18.22
C THR A 52 -0.25 31.64 -17.50
N PRO A 53 0.44 31.34 -16.39
CA PRO A 53 1.23 32.35 -15.70
C PRO A 53 2.35 32.91 -16.61
N PRO A 54 2.48 34.24 -16.75
CA PRO A 54 3.39 34.86 -17.72
C PRO A 54 4.87 34.72 -17.37
N PHE A 55 5.20 34.35 -16.12
CA PHE A 55 6.58 34.08 -15.70
C PHE A 55 7.07 32.68 -16.09
N LEU A 56 6.19 31.83 -16.64
CA LEU A 56 6.53 30.52 -17.19
C LEU A 56 6.63 30.61 -18.73
N HIS A 57 6.94 29.50 -19.39
CA HIS A 57 7.03 29.46 -20.84
C HIS A 57 5.69 29.85 -21.49
N PRO A 58 5.72 30.56 -22.64
CA PRO A 58 4.51 31.06 -23.27
C PRO A 58 3.60 29.92 -23.73
N PHE A 59 2.29 30.16 -23.69
CA PHE A 59 1.32 29.25 -24.33
C PHE A 59 1.47 29.33 -25.86
N PRO A 60 1.33 28.21 -26.61
CA PRO A 60 1.48 28.25 -28.06
C PRO A 60 0.47 29.19 -28.72
N GLU A 61 0.93 30.11 -29.57
CA GLU A 61 0.13 31.21 -30.12
C GLU A 61 -1.11 30.75 -30.89
N ASN A 62 -1.00 29.63 -31.61
CA ASN A 62 -2.07 29.08 -32.45
C ASN A 62 -2.85 27.92 -31.81
N ALA A 63 -2.63 27.66 -30.51
CA ALA A 63 -3.35 26.62 -29.80
C ALA A 63 -4.61 27.19 -29.14
N GLU A 64 -5.74 26.49 -29.29
CA GLU A 64 -6.93 26.78 -28.51
C GLU A 64 -6.65 26.60 -27.02
N ARG A 65 -7.25 27.44 -26.16
CA ARG A 65 -7.04 27.39 -24.70
C ARG A 65 -7.93 26.34 -24.02
N THR A 66 -7.82 25.11 -24.50
CA THR A 66 -8.55 23.95 -23.98
C THR A 66 -7.81 23.31 -22.81
N ARG A 67 -8.50 22.49 -22.00
CA ARG A 67 -7.87 21.69 -20.94
C ARG A 67 -6.79 20.76 -21.48
N LEU A 68 -6.98 20.21 -22.67
CA LEU A 68 -6.01 19.34 -23.32
C LEU A 68 -4.73 20.09 -23.70
N ASN A 69 -4.84 21.28 -24.29
CA ASN A 69 -3.67 22.07 -24.65
C ASN A 69 -2.96 22.64 -23.42
N PHE A 70 -3.69 22.97 -22.35
CA PHE A 70 -3.09 23.30 -21.05
C PHE A 70 -2.32 22.11 -20.45
N ALA A 71 -2.87 20.89 -20.51
CA ALA A 71 -2.17 19.70 -20.05
C ALA A 71 -0.88 19.45 -20.86
N LYS A 72 -0.91 19.62 -22.18
CA LYS A 72 0.29 19.54 -23.03
C LYS A 72 1.32 20.62 -22.68
N TRP A 73 0.87 21.85 -22.44
CA TRP A 73 1.74 22.95 -22.00
C TRP A 73 2.40 22.67 -20.64
N LEU A 74 1.67 22.07 -19.70
CA LEU A 74 2.19 21.70 -18.37
C LEU A 74 3.33 20.68 -18.45
N VAL A 75 3.25 19.71 -19.36
CA VAL A 75 4.25 18.66 -19.56
C VAL A 75 5.24 18.95 -20.70
N ASP A 76 5.25 20.18 -21.20
CA ASP A 76 6.21 20.62 -22.22
C ASP A 76 7.64 20.54 -21.67
N PRO A 77 8.66 20.20 -22.46
CA PRO A 77 10.06 20.18 -22.00
C PRO A 77 10.56 21.52 -21.43
N LYS A 78 9.92 22.65 -21.80
CA LYS A 78 10.20 23.98 -21.25
C LYS A 78 9.56 24.21 -19.88
N SER A 79 8.67 23.32 -19.44
CA SER A 79 8.01 23.37 -18.15
C SER A 79 8.96 22.93 -17.03
N PRO A 80 9.26 23.79 -16.04
CA PRO A 80 10.27 23.47 -15.04
C PRO A 80 9.75 22.57 -13.90
N THR A 81 8.45 22.46 -13.66
CA THR A 81 7.95 21.98 -12.36
C THR A 81 7.36 20.58 -12.38
N VAL A 82 6.69 20.17 -13.46
CA VAL A 82 5.87 18.95 -13.44
C VAL A 82 6.73 17.69 -13.29
N ALA A 83 7.82 17.59 -14.05
CA ALA A 83 8.75 16.47 -13.93
C ALA A 83 9.38 16.40 -12.54
N ARG A 84 9.83 17.54 -11.99
CA ARG A 84 10.38 17.63 -10.62
C ARG A 84 9.37 17.19 -9.57
N ALA A 85 8.11 17.60 -9.69
CA ALA A 85 7.06 17.22 -8.75
C ALA A 85 6.78 15.71 -8.78
N ILE A 86 6.71 15.11 -9.97
CA ILE A 86 6.52 13.66 -10.11
C ILE A 86 7.73 12.89 -9.56
N VAL A 87 8.94 13.27 -9.96
CA VAL A 87 10.19 12.65 -9.48
C VAL A 87 10.28 12.73 -7.96
N ASN A 88 9.98 13.89 -7.36
CA ASN A 88 10.03 14.05 -5.92
C ASN A 88 9.03 13.13 -5.18
N ARG A 89 7.84 12.94 -5.73
CA ARG A 89 6.83 12.01 -5.18
C ARG A 89 7.28 10.55 -5.31
N ILE A 90 7.78 10.14 -6.48
CA ILE A 90 8.28 8.77 -6.66
C ILE A 90 9.50 8.50 -5.76
N TRP A 91 10.38 9.49 -5.60
CA TRP A 91 11.49 9.42 -4.66
C TRP A 91 10.99 9.26 -3.22
N GLN A 92 9.99 10.05 -2.80
CA GLN A 92 9.38 9.95 -1.47
C GLN A 92 8.82 8.55 -1.19
N GLU A 93 8.20 7.89 -2.17
CA GLU A 93 7.69 6.52 -1.99
C GLU A 93 8.81 5.49 -1.78
N HIS A 94 10.00 5.74 -2.33
CA HIS A 94 11.17 4.87 -2.20
C HIS A 94 12.04 5.17 -0.97
N PHE A 95 12.17 6.43 -0.59
CA PHE A 95 13.06 6.86 0.50
C PHE A 95 12.33 7.35 1.75
N GLY A 96 11.00 7.38 1.73
CA GLY A 96 10.15 7.87 2.81
C GLY A 96 10.02 9.39 2.86
N THR A 97 11.06 10.11 2.46
CA THR A 97 11.07 11.58 2.32
C THR A 97 11.55 11.95 0.92
N GLY A 98 10.84 12.87 0.26
CA GLY A 98 11.26 13.42 -1.03
C GLY A 98 12.60 14.16 -0.95
N ILE A 99 13.25 14.39 -2.10
CA ILE A 99 14.42 15.29 -2.18
C ILE A 99 14.04 16.68 -1.64
N VAL A 100 12.84 17.14 -2.01
CA VAL A 100 12.10 18.20 -1.33
C VAL A 100 11.13 17.53 -0.36
N SER A 101 11.18 17.88 0.93
CA SER A 101 10.36 17.22 1.97
C SER A 101 8.86 17.51 1.83
N SER A 102 8.50 18.64 1.20
CA SER A 102 7.15 19.06 0.87
C SER A 102 6.75 18.61 -0.55
N PRO A 103 5.95 17.53 -0.71
CA PRO A 103 5.52 17.07 -2.03
C PRO A 103 4.43 17.95 -2.69
N GLU A 104 3.90 18.92 -1.96
CA GLU A 104 2.88 19.87 -2.40
C GLU A 104 3.45 21.21 -2.86
N ASP A 105 4.62 21.59 -2.35
CA ASP A 105 5.24 22.90 -2.61
C ASP A 105 6.70 22.73 -3.01
N LEU A 106 6.95 22.98 -4.30
CA LEU A 106 8.30 23.06 -4.90
C LEU A 106 8.68 24.51 -5.23
N GLY A 107 7.90 25.48 -4.75
CA GLY A 107 8.14 26.90 -4.92
C GLY A 107 9.12 27.48 -3.90
N SER A 108 9.32 28.80 -3.95
CA SER A 108 10.25 29.51 -3.07
C SER A 108 9.84 29.55 -1.60
N GLN A 109 8.61 29.14 -1.27
CA GLN A 109 8.11 29.02 0.10
C GLN A 109 8.31 27.60 0.67
N GLY A 110 8.69 26.63 -0.17
CA GLY A 110 9.02 25.27 0.24
C GLY A 110 10.47 25.11 0.71
N GLU A 111 10.78 23.91 1.23
CA GLU A 111 12.15 23.56 1.60
C GLU A 111 13.04 23.47 0.35
N THR A 112 14.29 23.91 0.46
CA THR A 112 15.27 23.71 -0.62
C THR A 112 15.51 22.21 -0.83
N PRO A 113 15.62 21.72 -2.08
CA PRO A 113 15.94 20.31 -2.34
C PRO A 113 17.25 19.92 -1.64
N SER A 114 17.27 18.77 -0.94
CA SER A 114 18.50 18.30 -0.30
C SER A 114 19.62 18.01 -1.31
N HIS A 115 19.24 17.59 -2.53
CA HIS A 115 20.15 17.29 -3.64
C HIS A 115 19.58 17.85 -4.95
N ARG A 116 19.76 19.15 -5.17
CA ARG A 116 19.18 19.86 -6.33
C ARG A 116 19.59 19.26 -7.68
N GLU A 117 20.89 18.99 -7.88
CA GLU A 117 21.39 18.44 -9.13
C GLU A 117 20.81 17.05 -9.43
N LEU A 118 20.61 16.23 -8.40
CA LEU A 118 19.97 14.93 -8.54
C LEU A 118 18.50 15.05 -8.96
N LEU A 119 17.75 15.97 -8.34
CA LEU A 119 16.36 16.22 -8.71
C LEU A 119 16.26 16.72 -10.16
N ASP A 120 17.15 17.64 -10.54
CA ASP A 120 17.20 18.21 -11.89
C ASP A 120 17.55 17.13 -12.93
N TRP A 121 18.55 16.29 -12.64
CA TRP A 121 18.96 15.18 -13.50
C TRP A 121 17.84 14.14 -13.68
N LEU A 122 17.22 13.68 -12.57
CA LEU A 122 16.12 12.73 -12.64
C LEU A 122 14.91 13.29 -13.39
N ALA A 123 14.61 14.59 -13.24
CA ALA A 123 13.52 15.25 -13.95
C ALA A 123 13.79 15.33 -15.45
N ALA A 124 15.01 15.67 -15.86
CA ALA A 124 15.42 15.68 -17.27
C ALA A 124 15.37 14.27 -17.87
N ASP A 125 15.99 13.27 -17.21
CA ASP A 125 15.97 11.86 -17.66
C ASP A 125 14.54 11.32 -17.77
N PHE A 126 13.66 11.66 -16.83
CA PHE A 126 12.26 11.25 -16.87
C PHE A 126 11.53 11.80 -18.11
N MET A 127 11.76 13.07 -18.48
CA MET A 127 11.16 13.66 -19.67
C MET A 127 11.75 13.08 -20.96
N GLU A 128 13.07 12.96 -21.04
CA GLU A 128 13.80 12.44 -22.22
C GLU A 128 13.46 10.98 -22.51
N ARG A 129 13.15 10.19 -21.48
CA ARG A 129 12.69 8.79 -21.61
C ARG A 129 11.17 8.67 -21.78
N GLY A 130 10.53 9.72 -22.27
CA GLY A 130 9.11 9.70 -22.63
C GLY A 130 8.17 9.56 -21.45
N TRP A 131 8.51 10.14 -20.29
CA TRP A 131 7.67 10.15 -19.09
C TRP A 131 7.33 8.75 -18.55
N SER A 132 8.22 7.78 -18.78
CA SER A 132 8.04 6.39 -18.36
C SER A 132 8.26 6.21 -16.86
N LEU A 133 7.17 6.09 -16.08
CA LEU A 133 7.24 5.81 -14.64
C LEU A 133 8.02 4.53 -14.34
N LYS A 134 7.85 3.48 -15.16
CA LYS A 134 8.59 2.22 -15.01
C LYS A 134 10.10 2.44 -15.10
N THR A 135 10.54 3.29 -16.02
CA THR A 135 11.97 3.59 -16.18
C THR A 135 12.49 4.42 -15.01
N LEU A 136 11.75 5.43 -14.56
CA LEU A 136 12.09 6.20 -13.36
C LEU A 136 12.23 5.31 -12.12
N HIS A 137 11.25 4.41 -11.88
CA HIS A 137 11.34 3.45 -10.79
C HIS A 137 12.59 2.57 -10.93
N HIS A 138 12.85 2.02 -12.12
CA HIS A 138 14.03 1.19 -12.38
C HIS A 138 15.34 1.95 -12.08
N THR A 139 15.49 3.18 -12.59
CA THR A 139 16.66 4.03 -12.33
C THR A 139 16.89 4.23 -10.83
N ILE A 140 15.83 4.49 -10.07
CA ILE A 140 15.93 4.67 -8.61
C ILE A 140 16.30 3.36 -7.91
N VAL A 141 15.57 2.26 -8.13
CA VAL A 141 15.76 1.02 -7.36
C VAL A 141 17.05 0.28 -7.72
N THR A 142 17.63 0.56 -8.89
CA THR A 142 18.92 -0.01 -9.29
C THR A 142 20.13 0.86 -8.92
N SER A 143 19.90 2.06 -8.37
CA SER A 143 20.96 2.97 -7.91
C SER A 143 21.76 2.38 -6.74
N ALA A 144 23.03 2.79 -6.62
CA ALA A 144 23.84 2.43 -5.45
C ALA A 144 23.18 2.92 -4.15
N THR A 145 22.61 4.12 -4.17
CA THR A 145 21.96 4.76 -3.02
C THR A 145 20.77 3.97 -2.47
N TYR A 146 19.91 3.43 -3.34
CA TYR A 146 18.76 2.62 -2.92
C TYR A 146 19.18 1.25 -2.36
N LYS A 147 20.25 0.66 -2.92
CA LYS A 147 20.76 -0.66 -2.53
C LYS A 147 21.69 -0.65 -1.31
N GLN A 148 21.90 0.52 -0.68
CA GLN A 148 22.68 0.61 0.56
C GLN A 148 22.01 -0.19 1.67
N SER A 149 22.81 -0.68 2.63
CA SER A 149 22.26 -1.26 3.86
C SER A 149 21.50 -0.20 4.65
N SER A 150 20.32 -0.57 5.16
CA SER A 150 19.52 0.22 6.09
C SER A 150 20.06 0.22 7.53
N HIS A 151 21.12 -0.54 7.82
CA HIS A 151 21.70 -0.65 9.14
C HIS A 151 22.11 0.71 9.71
N VAL A 152 21.62 1.01 10.92
CA VAL A 152 21.82 2.30 11.59
C VAL A 152 22.94 2.16 12.62
N THR A 153 24.03 2.92 12.44
CA THR A 153 25.11 3.02 13.44
C THR A 153 24.95 4.30 14.27
N PRO A 154 25.60 4.39 15.44
CA PRO A 154 25.63 5.64 16.22
C PRO A 154 26.11 6.86 15.41
N GLU A 155 27.07 6.67 14.50
CA GLU A 155 27.60 7.73 13.63
C GLU A 155 26.55 8.18 12.61
N HIS A 156 25.75 7.25 12.05
CA HIS A 156 24.62 7.59 11.18
C HIS A 156 23.61 8.48 11.91
N ILE A 157 23.27 8.14 13.16
CA ILE A 157 22.32 8.92 13.97
C ILE A 157 22.90 10.31 14.29
N ALA A 158 24.19 10.39 14.62
CA ALA A 158 24.83 11.65 14.98
C ALA A 158 24.94 12.63 13.81
N ARG A 159 25.17 12.13 12.58
CA ARG A 159 25.41 12.97 11.40
C ARG A 159 24.18 13.18 10.52
N ASP A 160 23.34 12.16 10.38
CA ASP A 160 22.18 12.18 9.50
C ASP A 160 20.98 11.43 10.13
N PRO A 161 20.43 11.95 11.24
CA PRO A 161 19.38 11.26 11.98
C PRO A 161 18.14 10.99 11.12
N ALA A 162 17.79 11.93 10.22
CA ALA A 162 16.61 11.84 9.34
C ALA A 162 16.89 11.16 7.98
N ASN A 163 18.10 10.63 7.76
CA ASN A 163 18.55 10.07 6.48
C ASN A 163 18.38 11.03 5.27
N ARG A 164 18.54 12.34 5.49
CA ARG A 164 18.40 13.39 4.46
C ARG A 164 19.61 13.46 3.54
N LEU A 165 20.79 13.07 4.04
CA LEU A 165 22.04 12.95 3.28
C LEU A 165 22.19 11.57 2.64
N LEU A 166 21.23 10.66 2.85
CA LEU A 166 21.18 9.33 2.25
C LEU A 166 22.38 8.46 2.64
N ALA A 167 22.86 8.63 3.88
CA ALA A 167 24.01 7.90 4.42
C ALA A 167 23.76 6.39 4.57
N ARG A 168 22.51 5.95 4.47
CA ARG A 168 22.08 4.55 4.57
C ARG A 168 20.85 4.28 3.70
N GLY A 169 20.56 3.00 3.50
CA GLY A 169 19.38 2.52 2.79
C GLY A 169 18.07 2.98 3.44
N PRO A 170 16.98 3.11 2.66
CA PRO A 170 15.69 3.55 3.20
C PRO A 170 15.04 2.44 4.02
N ARG A 171 14.74 2.73 5.29
CA ARG A 171 13.95 1.87 6.17
C ARG A 171 12.58 2.50 6.40
N VAL A 172 11.53 1.95 5.78
CA VAL A 172 10.17 2.51 5.90
C VAL A 172 9.13 1.42 6.09
N ARG A 173 8.26 1.61 7.07
CA ARG A 173 7.06 0.79 7.20
C ARG A 173 6.20 0.94 5.95
N VAL A 174 5.77 -0.18 5.38
CA VAL A 174 4.90 -0.17 4.21
C VAL A 174 3.51 0.38 4.55
N ASP A 175 2.78 0.79 3.50
CA ASP A 175 1.43 1.31 3.63
C ASP A 175 0.43 0.25 4.08
N ALA A 176 -0.68 0.67 4.67
CA ALA A 176 -1.72 -0.19 5.22
C ALA A 176 -2.16 -1.34 4.31
N GLU A 177 -2.37 -1.07 3.02
CA GLU A 177 -2.79 -2.07 2.03
C GLU A 177 -1.70 -3.12 1.82
N ILE A 178 -0.43 -2.71 1.87
CA ILE A 178 0.72 -3.60 1.71
C ILE A 178 0.94 -4.42 2.99
N VAL A 179 0.75 -3.84 4.18
CA VAL A 179 0.79 -4.59 5.45
C VAL A 179 -0.17 -5.79 5.41
N ARG A 180 -1.39 -5.55 4.92
CA ARG A 180 -2.38 -6.62 4.69
C ARG A 180 -1.89 -7.66 3.68
N ASP A 181 -1.41 -7.19 2.54
CA ASP A 181 -1.03 -8.06 1.43
C ASP A 181 0.22 -8.90 1.75
N ILE A 182 1.13 -8.41 2.60
CA ILE A 182 2.26 -9.20 3.13
C ILE A 182 1.76 -10.39 3.94
N ALA A 183 0.83 -10.18 4.88
CA ALA A 183 0.29 -11.26 5.70
C ALA A 183 -0.45 -12.31 4.85
N LEU A 184 -1.25 -11.85 3.88
CA LEU A 184 -1.94 -12.72 2.93
C LEU A 184 -0.98 -13.48 2.01
N ALA A 185 0.09 -12.84 1.52
CA ALA A 185 1.08 -13.50 0.68
C ALA A 185 1.90 -14.54 1.45
N ALA A 186 2.37 -14.18 2.65
CA ALA A 186 3.11 -15.09 3.53
C ALA A 186 2.27 -16.31 3.94
N SER A 187 0.97 -16.11 4.19
CA SER A 187 0.04 -17.19 4.51
C SER A 187 -0.45 -17.99 3.30
N GLY A 188 -0.24 -17.51 2.07
CA GLY A 188 -0.69 -18.18 0.84
C GLY A 188 -2.16 -17.93 0.50
N LEU A 189 -2.80 -16.97 1.17
CA LEU A 189 -4.20 -16.58 0.97
C LEU A 189 -4.40 -15.53 -0.13
N LEU A 190 -3.34 -14.82 -0.54
CA LEU A 190 -3.43 -13.71 -1.48
C LEU A 190 -3.77 -14.16 -2.92
N ASP A 191 -4.88 -13.68 -3.45
CA ASP A 191 -5.20 -13.74 -4.87
C ASP A 191 -4.57 -12.56 -5.63
N LEU A 192 -3.75 -12.90 -6.63
CA LEU A 192 -3.02 -11.97 -7.49
C LEU A 192 -3.80 -11.49 -8.71
N LYS A 193 -5.06 -11.94 -8.89
CA LYS A 193 -5.92 -11.51 -10.00
C LYS A 193 -6.06 -9.99 -10.04
N VAL A 194 -5.78 -9.42 -11.20
CA VAL A 194 -5.93 -7.99 -11.50
C VAL A 194 -7.24 -7.74 -12.26
N GLY A 195 -7.96 -6.68 -11.91
CA GLY A 195 -9.23 -6.26 -12.53
C GLY A 195 -10.46 -6.80 -11.80
N GLY A 196 -11.67 -6.51 -12.28
CA GLY A 196 -12.92 -6.99 -11.64
C GLY A 196 -13.32 -6.24 -10.36
N PRO A 197 -14.40 -6.67 -9.69
CA PRO A 197 -15.05 -5.91 -8.62
C PRO A 197 -14.25 -5.89 -7.32
N SER A 198 -14.52 -4.88 -6.48
CA SER A 198 -14.03 -4.82 -5.11
C SER A 198 -14.63 -5.90 -4.23
N THR A 199 -13.90 -6.32 -3.19
CA THR A 199 -14.35 -7.27 -2.18
C THR A 199 -14.69 -6.57 -0.87
N HIS A 200 -15.51 -7.24 -0.07
CA HIS A 200 -15.98 -6.77 1.22
C HIS A 200 -15.51 -7.76 2.28
N PRO A 201 -14.23 -7.73 2.68
CA PRO A 201 -13.71 -8.65 3.69
C PRO A 201 -14.51 -8.56 4.99
N PRO A 202 -14.48 -9.61 5.83
CA PRO A 202 -15.15 -9.60 7.12
C PRO A 202 -14.81 -8.34 7.92
N ALA A 203 -15.85 -7.67 8.41
CA ALA A 203 -15.73 -6.43 9.19
C ALA A 203 -16.85 -6.39 10.25
N PRO A 204 -16.58 -5.85 11.45
CA PRO A 204 -17.61 -5.69 12.47
C PRO A 204 -18.77 -4.80 12.00
N GLU A 205 -20.01 -5.28 12.19
CA GLU A 205 -21.22 -4.59 11.69
C GLU A 205 -21.38 -3.17 12.27
N PHE A 206 -20.98 -2.96 13.53
CA PHE A 206 -21.14 -1.69 14.24
C PHE A 206 -20.46 -0.49 13.53
N LEU A 207 -19.44 -0.75 12.70
CA LEU A 207 -18.71 0.30 11.96
C LEU A 207 -19.55 0.96 10.87
N PHE A 208 -20.59 0.25 10.43
CA PHE A 208 -21.48 0.68 9.36
C PHE A 208 -22.80 1.23 9.89
N ALA A 209 -22.91 1.42 11.20
CA ALA A 209 -24.04 2.03 11.89
C ALA A 209 -23.64 3.37 12.56
N PRO A 210 -24.59 4.27 12.87
CA PRO A 210 -24.32 5.43 13.71
C PRO A 210 -23.91 5.04 15.14
N PRO A 211 -23.01 5.79 15.81
CA PRO A 211 -22.36 7.03 15.36
C PRO A 211 -21.04 6.81 14.60
N ALA A 212 -20.57 5.56 14.44
CA ALA A 212 -19.31 5.25 13.74
C ALA A 212 -19.35 5.67 12.26
N SER A 213 -20.54 5.64 11.66
CA SER A 213 -20.83 6.20 10.35
C SER A 213 -21.93 7.27 10.43
N TYR A 214 -21.95 8.21 9.49
CA TYR A 214 -22.95 9.28 9.44
C TYR A 214 -24.40 8.76 9.23
N GLY A 215 -24.54 7.54 8.74
CA GLY A 215 -25.82 6.88 8.50
C GLY A 215 -25.59 5.41 8.16
N PRO A 216 -26.64 4.56 8.24
CA PRO A 216 -26.51 3.13 8.01
C PRO A 216 -25.93 2.86 6.61
N LYS A 217 -24.93 1.98 6.56
CA LYS A 217 -24.27 1.53 5.34
C LYS A 217 -24.39 0.01 5.23
N GLN A 218 -24.72 -0.49 4.04
CA GLN A 218 -24.76 -1.93 3.81
C GLN A 218 -23.35 -2.43 3.46
N TRP A 219 -22.79 -3.28 4.31
CA TRP A 219 -21.55 -4.01 4.04
C TRP A 219 -21.90 -5.47 3.72
N LYS A 220 -21.92 -5.81 2.43
CA LYS A 220 -22.21 -7.18 1.98
C LYS A 220 -20.96 -8.03 2.16
N MET A 221 -20.80 -8.64 3.33
CA MET A 221 -19.64 -9.49 3.63
C MET A 221 -19.43 -10.54 2.53
N ALA A 222 -18.18 -10.66 2.09
CA ALA A 222 -17.74 -11.71 1.18
C ALA A 222 -18.04 -13.09 1.77
N SER A 223 -18.30 -14.07 0.88
CA SER A 223 -18.41 -15.47 1.31
C SER A 223 -17.08 -15.94 1.90
N PRO A 224 -17.07 -16.85 2.89
CA PRO A 224 -15.83 -17.48 3.36
C PRO A 224 -15.00 -18.16 2.25
N ASP A 225 -15.66 -18.59 1.17
CA ASP A 225 -15.02 -19.22 0.01
C ASP A 225 -14.43 -18.23 -1.00
N GLU A 226 -14.65 -16.92 -0.80
CA GLU A 226 -14.15 -15.90 -1.72
C GLU A 226 -12.66 -15.61 -1.43
N PRO A 227 -11.78 -15.63 -2.44
CA PRO A 227 -10.36 -15.46 -2.22
C PRO A 227 -10.02 -14.04 -1.73
N TYR A 228 -9.00 -13.94 -0.89
CA TYR A 228 -8.51 -12.66 -0.40
C TYR A 228 -7.73 -11.92 -1.48
N ARG A 229 -8.39 -10.95 -2.11
CA ARG A 229 -7.75 -10.06 -3.08
C ARG A 229 -6.79 -9.08 -2.41
N ARG A 230 -5.86 -8.52 -3.20
CA ARG A 230 -5.00 -7.38 -2.80
C ARG A 230 -5.80 -6.26 -2.13
N GLY A 231 -5.21 -5.57 -1.16
CA GLY A 231 -5.82 -4.46 -0.43
C GLY A 231 -6.35 -3.34 -1.34
N LEU A 232 -5.76 -3.22 -2.54
CA LEU A 232 -6.25 -2.37 -3.64
C LEU A 232 -7.73 -2.63 -4.00
N TYR A 233 -8.21 -3.88 -3.87
CA TYR A 233 -9.57 -4.28 -4.19
C TYR A 233 -10.49 -4.27 -2.96
N THR A 234 -10.00 -3.94 -1.76
CA THR A 234 -10.86 -3.82 -0.58
C THR A 234 -11.77 -2.61 -0.73
N PHE A 235 -13.08 -2.84 -0.69
CA PHE A 235 -14.06 -1.77 -0.75
C PHE A 235 -13.90 -0.84 0.44
N ARG A 236 -14.12 0.46 0.22
CA ARG A 236 -14.12 1.46 1.28
C ARG A 236 -15.19 2.51 1.04
N PHE A 237 -15.83 2.97 2.10
CA PHE A 237 -16.65 4.18 2.04
C PHE A 237 -15.76 5.41 2.19
N ARG A 238 -16.18 6.54 1.58
CA ARG A 238 -15.44 7.82 1.67
C ARG A 238 -15.04 8.19 3.11
N SER A 239 -15.94 7.99 4.06
CA SER A 239 -15.77 8.37 5.47
C SER A 239 -15.46 7.20 6.41
N VAL A 240 -15.48 5.96 5.92
CA VAL A 240 -15.27 4.75 6.74
C VAL A 240 -14.37 3.79 5.94
N PRO A 241 -13.03 3.91 6.09
CA PRO A 241 -12.12 2.91 5.54
C PRO A 241 -12.27 1.57 6.28
N TYR A 242 -11.73 0.50 5.69
CA TYR A 242 -11.67 -0.79 6.38
C TYR A 242 -10.85 -0.65 7.68
N PRO A 243 -11.30 -1.20 8.84
CA PRO A 243 -10.77 -0.87 10.16
C PRO A 243 -9.27 -1.04 10.30
N MET A 244 -8.75 -2.16 9.79
CA MET A 244 -7.33 -2.41 9.86
C MET A 244 -6.54 -1.40 9.04
N LEU A 245 -7.05 -0.98 7.88
CA LEU A 245 -6.37 0.05 7.08
C LEU A 245 -6.29 1.38 7.84
N GLN A 246 -7.35 1.70 8.58
CA GLN A 246 -7.38 2.89 9.45
C GLN A 246 -6.31 2.83 10.54
N SER A 247 -6.14 1.66 11.19
CA SER A 247 -5.08 1.46 12.20
C SER A 247 -3.67 1.72 11.64
N PHE A 248 -3.46 1.46 10.34
CA PHE A 248 -2.18 1.67 9.65
C PHE A 248 -2.12 2.98 8.82
N ASP A 249 -2.80 4.03 9.30
CA ASP A 249 -2.74 5.38 8.75
C ASP A 249 -3.25 5.50 7.30
N ALA A 250 -4.18 4.65 6.87
CA ALA A 250 -4.80 4.82 5.56
C ALA A 250 -5.62 6.13 5.51
N PRO A 251 -5.40 6.98 4.49
CA PRO A 251 -6.14 8.23 4.38
C PRO A 251 -7.61 7.92 4.12
N ASN A 252 -8.47 8.67 4.79
CA ASN A 252 -9.89 8.76 4.44
C ASN A 252 -10.05 9.38 3.03
N GLY A 253 -11.28 9.33 2.50
CA GLY A 253 -11.59 9.82 1.15
C GLY A 253 -12.12 11.25 1.11
N ASP A 254 -12.01 12.01 2.21
CA ASP A 254 -12.56 13.38 2.29
C ASP A 254 -11.59 14.47 1.81
N PHE A 255 -10.27 14.24 1.84
CA PHE A 255 -9.25 15.12 1.29
C PHE A 255 -8.28 14.41 0.31
N SER A 256 -7.51 15.21 -0.43
CA SER A 256 -6.43 14.70 -1.29
C SER A 256 -5.16 14.48 -0.48
N CYS A 257 -4.67 13.24 -0.45
CA CYS A 257 -3.46 12.88 0.28
C CYS A 257 -2.29 12.68 -0.69
N VAL A 258 -1.27 13.55 -0.63
CA VAL A 258 -0.03 13.38 -1.42
C VAL A 258 1.15 12.86 -0.60
N ARG A 259 0.99 12.80 0.73
CA ARG A 259 1.92 12.17 1.66
C ARG A 259 1.13 11.54 2.79
N ARG A 260 1.28 10.22 2.94
CA ARG A 260 0.68 9.48 4.05
C ARG A 260 1.51 9.70 5.31
N SER A 261 0.84 9.90 6.43
CA SER A 261 1.46 9.81 7.74
C SER A 261 1.89 8.37 8.00
N ARG A 262 2.98 8.19 8.74
CA ARG A 262 3.42 6.87 9.23
C ARG A 262 3.62 6.98 10.72
N SER A 263 2.67 6.47 11.49
CA SER A 263 2.78 6.34 12.93
C SER A 263 3.36 4.97 13.29
N ASN A 264 3.97 4.84 14.47
CA ASN A 264 4.32 3.55 15.06
C ASN A 264 3.67 3.50 16.44
N THR A 265 2.53 2.80 16.54
CA THR A 265 1.70 2.80 17.74
C THR A 265 1.53 1.38 18.28
N PRO A 266 1.40 1.20 19.61
CA PRO A 266 1.06 -0.11 20.18
C PRO A 266 -0.24 -0.69 19.60
N LEU A 267 -1.19 0.17 19.20
CA LEU A 267 -2.44 -0.27 18.56
C LEU A 267 -2.18 -1.05 17.27
N GLN A 268 -1.23 -0.61 16.44
CA GLN A 268 -0.87 -1.32 15.20
C GLN A 268 -0.29 -2.71 15.47
N ALA A 269 0.56 -2.85 16.49
CA ALA A 269 1.07 -4.15 16.92
C ALA A 269 -0.06 -5.03 17.46
N LEU A 270 -1.02 -4.47 18.21
CA LEU A 270 -2.19 -5.20 18.67
C LEU A 270 -3.13 -5.59 17.52
N THR A 271 -3.24 -4.77 16.47
CA THR A 271 -4.00 -5.10 15.27
C THR A 271 -3.41 -6.32 14.57
N THR A 272 -2.12 -6.35 14.27
CA THR A 272 -1.48 -7.50 13.59
C THR A 272 -1.41 -8.76 14.46
N LEU A 273 -1.53 -8.64 15.79
CA LEU A 273 -1.63 -9.80 16.68
C LEU A 273 -3.03 -10.40 16.79
N ASN A 274 -4.08 -9.58 16.75
CA ASN A 274 -5.41 -9.95 17.26
C ASN A 274 -6.54 -9.78 16.26
N GLU A 275 -6.36 -9.00 15.20
CA GLU A 275 -7.42 -8.81 14.21
C GLU A 275 -7.67 -10.15 13.47
N PRO A 276 -8.95 -10.55 13.27
CA PRO A 276 -9.31 -11.86 12.72
C PRO A 276 -8.54 -12.28 11.45
N LEU A 277 -8.31 -11.36 10.51
CA LEU A 277 -7.57 -11.62 9.28
C LEU A 277 -6.12 -12.04 9.57
N PHE A 278 -5.46 -11.38 10.52
CA PHE A 278 -4.08 -11.71 10.87
C PHE A 278 -3.97 -13.03 11.63
N VAL A 279 -4.97 -13.35 12.46
CA VAL A 279 -5.05 -14.66 13.12
C VAL A 279 -5.23 -15.76 12.08
N GLU A 280 -6.11 -15.57 11.10
CA GLU A 280 -6.31 -16.51 9.99
C GLU A 280 -5.02 -16.65 9.14
N CYS A 281 -4.37 -15.53 8.79
CA CYS A 281 -3.08 -15.57 8.11
C CYS A 281 -2.04 -16.36 8.90
N ALA A 282 -1.99 -16.22 10.23
CA ALA A 282 -1.07 -16.98 11.06
C ALA A 282 -1.38 -18.49 11.07
N GLN A 283 -2.66 -18.87 11.06
CA GLN A 283 -3.07 -20.27 10.97
C GLN A 283 -2.67 -20.89 9.63
N HIS A 284 -2.87 -20.17 8.53
CA HIS A 284 -2.44 -20.63 7.21
C HIS A 284 -0.91 -20.65 7.06
N LEU A 285 -0.19 -19.66 7.61
CA LEU A 285 1.27 -19.68 7.65
C LEU A 285 1.80 -20.88 8.45
N ALA A 286 1.17 -21.21 9.57
CA ALA A 286 1.51 -22.41 10.35
C ALA A 286 1.30 -23.70 9.56
N GLN A 287 0.15 -23.82 8.88
CA GLN A 287 -0.16 -24.98 8.04
C GLN A 287 0.87 -25.15 6.93
N ARG A 288 1.19 -24.07 6.22
CA ARG A 288 2.23 -24.05 5.18
C ARG A 288 3.59 -24.42 5.73
N SER A 289 3.95 -23.89 6.90
CA SER A 289 5.24 -24.19 7.54
C SER A 289 5.37 -25.67 7.87
N ILE A 290 4.33 -26.29 8.44
CA ILE A 290 4.33 -27.73 8.74
C ILE A 290 4.39 -28.57 7.45
N LYS A 291 3.68 -28.17 6.40
CA LYS A 291 3.55 -28.94 5.15
C LYS A 291 4.76 -28.79 4.21
N GLU A 292 5.31 -27.59 4.09
CA GLU A 292 6.28 -27.20 3.06
C GLU A 292 7.67 -26.92 3.65
N GLY A 293 7.75 -26.64 4.95
CA GLY A 293 8.97 -26.15 5.60
C GLY A 293 10.00 -27.23 5.96
N GLY A 294 9.72 -28.51 5.73
CA GLY A 294 10.66 -29.61 6.00
C GLY A 294 10.29 -30.47 7.21
N ALA A 295 11.22 -31.34 7.61
CA ALA A 295 10.99 -32.38 8.61
C ALA A 295 11.20 -31.89 10.05
N GLY A 296 12.19 -31.03 10.28
CA GLY A 296 12.53 -30.48 11.60
C GLY A 296 11.84 -29.15 11.90
N ASP A 297 11.81 -28.77 13.18
CA ASP A 297 11.22 -27.49 13.60
C ASP A 297 12.08 -26.31 13.15
N GLU A 298 13.40 -26.47 13.12
CA GLU A 298 14.34 -25.48 12.62
C GLU A 298 14.10 -25.17 11.14
N ASP A 299 13.85 -26.20 10.32
CA ASP A 299 13.57 -26.04 8.89
C ASP A 299 12.25 -25.28 8.67
N ARG A 300 11.20 -25.69 9.40
CA ARG A 300 9.87 -25.07 9.34
C ARG A 300 9.90 -23.63 9.81
N LEU A 301 10.66 -23.34 10.86
CA LEU A 301 10.87 -22.00 11.35
C LEU A 301 11.60 -21.14 10.33
N ALA A 302 12.69 -21.64 9.75
CA ALA A 302 13.43 -20.93 8.71
C ALA A 302 12.57 -20.64 7.48
N TYR A 303 11.69 -21.58 7.10
CA TYR A 303 10.72 -21.40 6.03
C TYR A 303 9.72 -20.26 6.35
N ALA A 304 9.06 -20.32 7.51
CA ALA A 304 8.10 -19.31 7.94
C ALA A 304 8.74 -17.90 8.02
N PHE A 305 9.92 -17.84 8.62
CA PHE A 305 10.66 -16.59 8.82
C PHE A 305 11.06 -15.97 7.48
N LYS A 306 11.50 -16.78 6.50
CA LYS A 306 11.86 -16.32 5.16
C LYS A 306 10.65 -15.82 4.36
N LEU A 307 9.48 -16.43 4.51
CA LEU A 307 8.25 -15.94 3.87
C LEU A 307 7.86 -14.54 4.35
N CYS A 308 8.13 -14.21 5.61
CA CYS A 308 7.78 -12.92 6.21
C CYS A 308 8.87 -11.84 6.05
N THR A 309 10.15 -12.22 6.18
CA THR A 309 11.29 -11.28 6.28
C THR A 309 12.27 -11.35 5.11
N ALA A 310 12.08 -12.28 4.17
CA ALA A 310 12.99 -12.58 3.06
C ALA A 310 14.41 -13.04 3.45
N ARG A 311 14.70 -13.29 4.73
CA ARG A 311 15.96 -13.86 5.23
C ARG A 311 15.74 -15.07 6.14
N THR A 312 16.82 -15.73 6.53
CA THR A 312 16.76 -16.75 7.59
C THR A 312 16.92 -16.11 8.98
N PRO A 313 16.34 -16.71 10.03
CA PRO A 313 16.54 -16.22 11.39
C PRO A 313 17.99 -16.44 11.81
N LYS A 314 18.53 -15.54 12.64
CA LYS A 314 19.79 -15.73 13.34
C LYS A 314 19.62 -16.81 14.41
N SER A 315 20.72 -17.41 14.87
CA SER A 315 20.68 -18.47 15.88
C SER A 315 19.98 -18.05 17.18
N GLU A 316 20.15 -16.80 17.61
CA GLU A 316 19.47 -16.24 18.79
C GLU A 316 17.95 -16.10 18.58
N GLU A 317 17.53 -15.58 17.42
CA GLU A 317 16.12 -15.44 17.04
C GLU A 317 15.45 -16.82 16.94
N ALA A 318 16.14 -17.77 16.32
CA ALA A 318 15.68 -19.15 16.20
C ALA A 318 15.50 -19.80 17.57
N GLY A 319 16.47 -19.66 18.47
CA GLY A 319 16.40 -20.17 19.83
C GLY A 319 15.19 -19.66 20.62
N ILE A 320 14.89 -18.36 20.52
CA ILE A 320 13.72 -17.74 21.17
C ILE A 320 12.42 -18.30 20.60
N LEU A 321 12.29 -18.38 19.27
CA LEU A 321 11.07 -18.83 18.61
C LEU A 321 10.81 -20.33 18.84
N LEU A 322 11.86 -21.16 18.88
CA LEU A 322 11.74 -22.59 19.21
C LEU A 322 11.38 -22.82 20.68
N ASP A 323 11.88 -21.99 21.60
CA ASP A 323 11.45 -22.03 23.01
C ASP A 323 9.97 -21.66 23.14
N ILE A 324 9.50 -20.64 22.42
CA ILE A 324 8.06 -20.30 22.34
C ILE A 324 7.27 -21.49 21.80
N LEU A 325 7.70 -22.12 20.71
CA LEU A 325 7.04 -23.30 20.14
C LEU A 325 6.87 -24.41 21.18
N ASN A 326 7.95 -24.76 21.88
CA ASN A 326 7.96 -25.83 22.87
C ASN A 326 7.08 -25.49 24.09
N LYS A 327 7.06 -24.24 24.54
CA LYS A 327 6.15 -23.77 25.60
C LYS A 327 4.69 -23.86 25.17
N GLN A 328 4.36 -23.45 23.94
CA GLN A 328 3.01 -23.51 23.42
C GLN A 328 2.53 -24.96 23.24
N ARG A 329 3.38 -25.87 22.74
CA ARG A 329 3.05 -27.30 22.66
C ARG A 329 2.64 -27.88 24.01
N LYS A 330 3.44 -27.63 25.06
CA LYS A 330 3.13 -28.10 26.42
C LYS A 330 1.82 -27.53 26.93
N LYS A 331 1.65 -26.21 26.86
CA LYS A 331 0.45 -25.53 27.34
C LYS A 331 -0.82 -25.99 26.61
N LEU A 332 -0.77 -26.12 25.30
CA LEU A 332 -1.92 -26.47 24.46
C LEU A 332 -2.28 -27.95 24.55
N ALA A 333 -1.31 -28.83 24.86
CA ALA A 333 -1.60 -30.23 25.18
C ALA A 333 -2.46 -30.37 26.45
N GLU A 334 -2.26 -29.49 27.44
CA GLU A 334 -3.08 -29.43 28.65
C GLU A 334 -4.45 -28.75 28.44
N HIS A 335 -4.64 -28.03 27.33
CA HIS A 335 -5.85 -27.24 27.05
C HIS A 335 -6.39 -27.50 25.62
N PRO A 336 -6.93 -28.70 25.33
CA PRO A 336 -7.34 -29.10 23.98
C PRO A 336 -8.34 -28.15 23.32
N GLU A 337 -9.29 -27.58 24.07
CA GLU A 337 -10.26 -26.62 23.53
C GLU A 337 -9.59 -25.35 23.00
N GLN A 338 -8.54 -24.86 23.69
CA GLN A 338 -7.77 -23.71 23.23
C GLN A 338 -6.94 -24.05 22.00
N ALA A 339 -6.39 -25.27 21.95
CA ALA A 339 -5.67 -25.77 20.77
C ALA A 339 -6.56 -25.78 19.54
N VAL A 340 -7.77 -26.34 19.63
CA VAL A 340 -8.72 -26.38 18.50
C VAL A 340 -9.09 -24.98 18.02
N LYS A 341 -9.37 -24.04 18.95
CA LYS A 341 -9.71 -22.66 18.59
C LYS A 341 -8.54 -21.94 17.90
N LEU A 342 -7.32 -22.09 18.40
CA LEU A 342 -6.14 -21.42 17.86
C LEU A 342 -5.66 -22.07 16.55
N ALA A 343 -5.85 -23.38 16.38
CA ALA A 343 -5.51 -24.09 15.15
C ALA A 343 -6.36 -23.65 13.95
N GLY A 344 -7.60 -23.23 14.18
CA GLY A 344 -8.58 -22.92 13.15
C GLY A 344 -9.27 -24.20 12.67
N ILE A 345 -10.52 -24.42 13.09
CA ILE A 345 -11.23 -25.70 12.96
C ILE A 345 -11.27 -26.22 11.50
N ASN A 346 -11.33 -25.33 10.51
CA ASN A 346 -11.41 -25.68 9.09
C ASN A 346 -10.03 -25.92 8.42
N LEU A 347 -8.93 -25.74 9.15
CA LEU A 347 -7.55 -25.86 8.63
C LEU A 347 -6.83 -27.12 9.11
N VAL A 348 -7.43 -27.84 10.05
CA VAL A 348 -6.87 -29.08 10.62
C VAL A 348 -7.22 -30.27 9.72
N GLU A 349 -6.70 -30.28 8.49
CA GLU A 349 -6.73 -31.45 7.61
C GLU A 349 -5.43 -32.28 7.73
N ALA A 350 -5.49 -33.55 7.34
CA ALA A 350 -4.41 -34.51 7.54
C ALA A 350 -3.08 -34.06 6.91
N ILE A 351 -2.00 -34.13 7.70
CA ILE A 351 -0.63 -33.86 7.27
C ILE A 351 -0.18 -35.01 6.34
N PRO A 352 0.41 -34.77 5.15
CA PRO A 352 0.82 -35.85 4.23
C PRO A 352 1.79 -36.90 4.81
N GLN A 353 2.41 -36.61 5.96
CA GLN A 353 3.39 -37.46 6.65
C GLN A 353 2.94 -37.92 8.06
N ARG A 354 1.74 -37.53 8.53
CA ARG A 354 1.14 -38.05 9.77
C ARG A 354 -0.31 -38.42 9.49
N ALA A 355 -0.65 -39.68 9.76
CA ALA A 355 -1.95 -40.28 9.46
C ALA A 355 -3.15 -39.59 10.14
N GLU A 356 -2.94 -38.67 11.09
CA GLU A 356 -4.00 -37.97 11.82
C GLU A 356 -3.73 -36.46 11.98
N PRO A 357 -4.79 -35.62 11.96
CA PRO A 357 -4.71 -34.20 12.28
C PRO A 357 -4.18 -33.98 13.71
N ASN A 358 -3.26 -33.02 13.91
CA ASN A 358 -2.75 -32.65 15.24
C ASN A 358 -3.05 -31.17 15.54
N PRO A 359 -4.19 -30.86 16.17
CA PRO A 359 -4.57 -29.47 16.50
C PRO A 359 -3.59 -28.78 17.44
N VAL A 360 -2.92 -29.52 18.34
CA VAL A 360 -1.93 -28.95 19.27
C VAL A 360 -0.71 -28.46 18.51
N GLU A 361 -0.21 -29.25 17.56
CA GLU A 361 0.92 -28.88 16.73
C GLU A 361 0.60 -27.68 15.84
N GLN A 362 -0.55 -27.71 15.15
CA GLN A 362 -1.03 -26.59 14.34
C GLN A 362 -1.16 -25.31 15.17
N ALA A 363 -1.80 -25.38 16.35
CA ALA A 363 -1.98 -24.23 17.22
C ALA A 363 -0.65 -23.68 17.79
N ALA A 364 0.31 -24.55 18.12
CA ALA A 364 1.63 -24.13 18.58
C ALA A 364 2.39 -23.38 17.46
N TRP A 365 2.33 -23.88 16.22
CA TRP A 365 2.88 -23.17 15.07
C TRP A 365 2.12 -21.88 14.75
N THR A 366 0.80 -21.83 14.92
CA THR A 366 0.02 -20.59 14.80
C THR A 366 0.54 -19.53 15.77
N ALA A 367 0.87 -19.91 17.01
CA ALA A 367 1.44 -18.97 17.98
C ALA A 367 2.79 -18.40 17.53
N VAL A 368 3.68 -19.24 16.97
CA VAL A 368 4.96 -18.79 16.39
C VAL A 368 4.72 -17.90 15.18
N ALA A 369 3.83 -18.29 14.26
CA ALA A 369 3.47 -17.52 13.07
C ALA A 369 2.92 -16.14 13.42
N ARG A 370 2.10 -16.01 14.48
CA ARG A 370 1.62 -14.72 15.00
C ARG A 370 2.77 -13.81 15.44
N VAL A 371 3.79 -14.36 16.09
CA VAL A 371 4.98 -13.58 16.49
C VAL A 371 5.72 -13.10 15.26
N ILE A 372 5.98 -13.99 14.29
CA ILE A 372 6.73 -13.64 13.06
C ILE A 372 5.98 -12.58 12.24
N LEU A 373 4.67 -12.75 12.04
CA LEU A 373 3.83 -11.78 11.32
C LEU A 373 3.75 -10.41 12.01
N ASN A 374 3.98 -10.36 13.32
CA ASN A 374 3.93 -9.14 14.12
C ASN A 374 5.29 -8.42 14.23
N LEU A 375 6.38 -8.99 13.70
CA LEU A 375 7.69 -8.33 13.70
C LEU A 375 7.63 -7.01 12.90
N ASP A 376 8.31 -5.99 13.41
CA ASP A 376 8.49 -4.71 12.69
C ASP A 376 9.14 -4.92 11.32
N GLU A 377 10.10 -5.84 11.24
CA GLU A 377 10.78 -6.24 10.00
C GLU A 377 9.81 -6.83 8.96
N THR A 378 8.81 -7.60 9.38
CA THR A 378 7.83 -8.19 8.45
C THR A 378 7.03 -7.13 7.68
N ILE A 379 6.79 -5.96 8.29
CA ILE A 379 5.99 -4.88 7.70
C ILE A 379 6.84 -3.66 7.31
N THR A 380 8.16 -3.83 7.26
CA THR A 380 9.11 -2.77 6.95
C THR A 380 9.93 -3.14 5.72
N ARG A 381 10.05 -2.21 4.78
CA ARG A 381 11.01 -2.32 3.68
C ARG A 381 12.35 -1.79 4.19
N GLU A 382 13.39 -2.63 4.17
CA GLU A 382 14.73 -2.29 4.63
C GLU A 382 15.86 -3.00 3.88
#